data_AF-A0A9W7MJA3-F1
#
_entry.id   AF-A0A9W7MJA3-F1
#
_cell.length_a   1.000
_cell.length_b   1.000
_cell.length_c   1.000
_cell.angle_alpha   90.00
_cell.angle_beta   90.00
_cell.angle_gamma   90.00
#
_symmetry.space_group_name_H-M   'P 1'
#
loop_
_entity.id
_entity.type
_entity.pdbx_description
1 polymer ?
#
loop_
_entity_poly.entity_id
_entity_poly.type
_entity_poly.pdbx_seq_one_letter_code
_entity_poly.pdbx_strand_id
1 'polypeptide(L)'
;MTSYSSYRNEKGIKGPYRFIHGNNKEVTEMRREAFSKPLALKDYKFPRVQPHIYTWINIYGKNCLSCNGARAELVISEPELVR
;
A
#
# COMPACT_ATOMS: atom_id res chain seq x y z
N MET A 1 -2.62 -17.00 -17.07
CA MET A 1 -3.10 -15.84 -16.28
C MET A 1 -3.90 -16.23 -15.03
N THR A 2 -3.79 -17.47 -14.52
CA THR A 2 -4.70 -17.99 -13.47
C THR A 2 -4.05 -18.17 -12.09
N SER A 3 -2.72 -18.28 -12.03
CA SER A 3 -2.00 -18.59 -10.77
C SER A 3 -2.04 -17.45 -9.74
N TYR A 4 -2.03 -16.19 -10.19
CA TYR A 4 -1.89 -15.03 -9.29
C TYR A 4 -3.21 -14.63 -8.61
N SER A 5 -4.34 -14.90 -9.26
CA SER A 5 -5.69 -14.65 -8.76
C SER A 5 -6.03 -15.59 -7.60
N SER A 6 -5.59 -16.85 -7.69
CA SER A 6 -5.83 -17.90 -6.70
C SER A 6 -5.11 -17.63 -5.37
N TYR A 7 -3.85 -17.19 -5.42
CA TYR A 7 -3.06 -16.85 -4.23
C TYR A 7 -3.72 -15.75 -3.37
N ARG A 8 -4.34 -14.74 -4.02
CA ARG A 8 -5.03 -13.65 -3.32
C ARG A 8 -6.22 -14.14 -2.49
N ASN A 9 -7.01 -15.06 -3.06
CA ASN A 9 -8.21 -15.59 -2.40
C ASN A 9 -7.85 -16.56 -1.28
N GLU A 10 -6.86 -17.43 -1.48
CA GLU A 10 -6.41 -18.38 -0.45
C GLU A 10 -5.76 -17.70 0.76
N LYS A 11 -5.12 -16.55 0.58
CA LYS A 11 -4.43 -15.81 1.64
C LYS A 11 -5.25 -14.70 2.28
N GLY A 12 -6.48 -14.46 1.81
CA GLY A 12 -7.38 -13.44 2.37
C GLY A 12 -6.81 -12.02 2.33
N ILE A 13 -6.02 -11.69 1.31
CA ILE A 13 -5.32 -10.40 1.20
C ILE A 13 -6.33 -9.27 0.99
N LYS A 14 -6.35 -8.30 1.90
CA LYS A 14 -7.25 -7.15 1.89
C LYS A 14 -6.52 -5.88 1.46
N GLY A 15 -7.28 -4.87 1.06
CA GLY A 15 -6.74 -3.54 0.77
C GLY A 15 -7.85 -2.55 0.43
N PRO A 16 -7.51 -1.26 0.28
CA PRO A 16 -8.44 -0.21 -0.07
C PRO A 16 -8.71 -0.31 -1.57
N TYR A 17 -9.64 -1.21 -1.93
CA TYR A 17 -10.12 -1.37 -3.29
C TYR A 17 -11.28 -0.40 -3.54
N ARG A 18 -11.12 0.52 -4.50
CA ARG A 18 -12.20 1.39 -5.00
C ARG A 18 -12.22 1.36 -6.52
N PHE A 19 -13.34 0.92 -7.08
CA PHE A 19 -13.53 0.77 -8.53
C PHE A 19 -13.47 2.13 -9.25
N ILE A 20 -12.86 2.15 -10.44
CA ILE A 20 -12.66 3.28 -11.39
C ILE A 20 -11.69 4.38 -10.91
N HIS A 21 -11.88 4.96 -9.73
CA HIS A 21 -11.09 6.12 -9.29
C HIS A 21 -9.85 5.73 -8.45
N GLY A 22 -9.76 4.47 -8.02
CA GLY A 22 -8.70 3.99 -7.14
C GLY A 22 -8.66 4.76 -5.81
N ASN A 23 -7.49 4.76 -5.18
CA ASN A 23 -7.25 5.47 -3.91
C ASN A 23 -6.29 6.67 -4.08
N ASN A 24 -6.12 7.15 -5.32
CA ASN A 24 -5.15 8.20 -5.69
C ASN A 24 -5.32 9.52 -4.90
N LYS A 25 -6.57 9.94 -4.64
CA LYS A 25 -6.84 11.16 -3.87
C LYS A 25 -6.36 11.03 -2.41
N GLU A 26 -6.71 9.92 -1.75
CA GLU A 26 -6.25 9.62 -0.39
C GLU A 26 -4.73 9.51 -0.32
N VAL A 27 -4.10 8.85 -1.30
CA VAL A 27 -2.64 8.75 -1.39
C VAL A 27 -2.00 10.14 -1.51
N THR A 28 -2.59 11.03 -2.30
CA THR A 28 -2.08 12.40 -2.50
C THR A 28 -2.21 13.22 -1.22
N GLU A 29 -3.34 13.14 -0.53
CA GLU A 29 -3.56 13.83 0.75
C GLU A 29 -2.61 13.33 1.83
N MET A 30 -2.44 12.01 1.97
CA MET A 30 -1.49 11.41 2.91
C MET A 30 -0.04 11.83 2.63
N ARG A 31 0.36 11.90 1.35
CA ARG A 31 1.69 12.41 0.96
C ARG A 31 1.85 13.88 1.34
N ARG A 32 0.85 14.73 1.04
CA ARG A 32 0.87 16.15 1.39
C ARG A 32 1.04 16.35 2.90
N GLU A 33 0.31 15.60 3.72
CA GLU A 33 0.40 15.65 5.18
C GLU A 33 1.74 15.12 5.71
N ALA A 34 2.30 14.09 5.09
CA ALA A 34 3.61 13.57 5.47
C ALA A 34 4.74 14.56 5.14
N PHE A 35 4.62 15.30 4.03
CA PHE A 35 5.61 16.29 3.62
C PHE A 35 5.47 17.63 4.33
N SER A 36 4.27 18.01 4.81
CA SER A 36 4.08 19.24 5.59
C SER A 36 4.73 19.17 6.98
N LYS A 37 4.96 17.97 7.51
CA LYS A 37 5.61 17.76 8.80
C LYS A 37 7.14 17.91 8.66
N PRO A 38 7.82 18.56 9.64
CA PRO A 38 9.27 18.59 9.70
C PRO A 38 9.85 17.17 9.65
N LEU A 39 11.04 17.01 9.05
CA LEU A 39 11.74 15.73 9.12
C LEU A 39 11.94 15.37 10.59
N ALA A 40 11.28 14.29 11.04
CA ALA A 40 11.62 13.71 12.32
C ALA A 40 13.08 13.25 12.24
N LEU A 41 13.88 13.60 13.25
CA LEU A 41 15.30 13.23 13.34
C LEU A 41 15.54 11.72 13.44
N LYS A 42 14.48 10.91 13.62
CA LYS A 42 14.58 9.45 13.63
C LYS A 42 14.60 8.90 12.20
N ASP A 43 15.36 7.83 11.99
CA ASP A 43 15.57 7.12 10.72
C ASP A 43 14.33 6.54 10.03
N TYR A 44 13.12 6.86 10.50
CA TYR A 44 11.84 6.45 9.92
C TYR A 44 11.50 7.28 8.68
N LYS A 45 12.28 7.09 7.61
CA LYS A 45 12.03 7.71 6.30
C LYS A 45 10.84 7.07 5.59
N PHE A 46 10.62 5.77 5.79
CA PHE A 46 9.60 5.00 5.05
C PHE A 46 8.16 5.52 5.25
N PRO A 47 7.66 5.79 6.47
CA PRO A 47 6.32 6.36 6.66
C PRO A 47 6.14 7.75 6.03
N ARG A 48 7.23 8.48 5.78
CA ARG A 48 7.20 9.79 5.14
C ARG A 48 7.20 9.70 3.61
N VAL A 49 8.02 8.80 3.05
CA VAL A 49 8.13 8.60 1.60
C VAL A 49 6.90 7.87 1.06
N GLN A 50 6.40 6.88 1.80
CA GLN A 50 5.24 6.06 1.39
C GLN A 50 4.20 5.96 2.53
N PRO A 51 3.53 7.06 2.91
CA PRO A 51 2.59 7.08 4.04
C PRO A 51 1.38 6.16 3.84
N HIS A 52 0.84 6.11 2.62
CA HIS A 52 -0.23 5.20 2.21
C HIS A 52 0.13 3.72 2.42
N ILE A 53 1.30 3.28 1.96
CA ILE A 53 1.76 1.89 2.13
C ILE A 53 1.94 1.55 3.60
N TYR A 54 2.60 2.42 4.36
CA TYR A 54 2.77 2.23 5.80
C TYR A 54 1.42 2.11 6.52
N THR A 55 0.46 2.95 6.17
CA THR A 55 -0.91 2.90 6.72
C THR A 55 -1.60 1.58 6.39
N TRP A 56 -1.55 1.14 5.13
CA TRP A 56 -2.24 -0.07 4.72
C TRP A 56 -1.61 -1.34 5.26
N ILE A 57 -0.29 -1.40 5.40
CA ILE A 57 0.39 -2.52 6.07
C ILE A 57 -0.10 -2.63 7.53
N ASN A 58 -0.28 -1.51 8.22
CA ASN A 58 -0.76 -1.50 9.59
C ASN A 58 -2.25 -1.89 9.72
N ILE A 59 -3.08 -1.63 8.69
CA ILE A 59 -4.52 -1.92 8.72
C ILE A 59 -4.84 -3.32 8.20
N TYR A 60 -4.22 -3.71 7.08
CA TYR A 60 -4.56 -4.92 6.33
C TYR A 60 -3.53 -6.05 6.48
N GLY A 61 -2.36 -5.74 7.05
CA GLY A 61 -1.26 -6.67 7.23
C GLY A 61 -0.14 -6.49 6.21
N LYS A 62 0.94 -7.24 6.42
CA LYS A 62 2.21 -7.17 5.67
C LYS A 62 2.07 -7.27 4.14
N ASN A 63 1.07 -8.00 3.67
CA ASN A 63 0.69 -8.06 2.27
C ASN A 63 -0.69 -7.41 2.11
N CYS A 64 -0.79 -6.39 1.27
CA CYS A 64 -2.05 -5.67 1.07
C CYS A 64 -2.24 -5.24 -0.38
N LEU A 65 -3.50 -5.06 -0.78
CA LEU A 65 -3.84 -4.52 -2.09
C LEU A 65 -3.79 -2.99 -2.07
N SER A 66 -3.39 -2.40 -3.19
CA SER A 66 -3.41 -0.97 -3.48
C SER A 66 -4.12 -0.74 -4.83
N CYS A 67 -4.66 0.45 -5.09
CA CYS A 67 -5.31 0.78 -6.36
C CYS A 67 -4.74 2.08 -6.93
N ASN A 68 -3.78 1.96 -7.84
CA ASN A 68 -3.26 3.09 -8.59
C ASN A 68 -4.18 3.36 -9.80
N GLY A 69 -5.18 4.21 -9.58
CA GLY A 69 -6.28 4.42 -10.54
C GLY A 69 -7.06 3.13 -10.80
N ALA A 70 -7.18 2.72 -12.07
CA ALA A 70 -7.85 1.47 -12.45
C ALA A 70 -6.97 0.21 -12.26
N ARG A 71 -5.68 0.36 -11.92
CA ARG A 71 -4.75 -0.75 -11.76
C ARG A 71 -4.67 -1.18 -10.30
N ALA A 72 -5.00 -2.44 -10.04
CA ALA A 72 -4.76 -3.07 -8.74
C ALA A 72 -3.28 -3.48 -8.60
N GLU A 73 -2.62 -2.99 -7.57
CA GLU A 73 -1.25 -3.30 -7.18
C GLU A 73 -1.26 -4.18 -5.92
N LEU A 74 -0.34 -5.14 -5.83
CA LEU A 74 -0.13 -5.93 -4.62
C LEU A 74 1.17 -5.46 -3.97
N VAL A 75 1.06 -5.05 -2.72
CA VAL A 75 2.20 -4.67 -1.88
C VAL A 75 2.64 -5.93 -1.15
N ILE A 76 3.91 -6.29 -1.33
CA ILE A 76 4.56 -7.38 -0.59
C ILE A 76 5.68 -6.77 0.23
N SER A 77 5.64 -6.95 1.55
CA SER A 77 6.65 -6.38 2.46
C SER A 77 7.71 -7.40 2.89
N GLU A 78 7.43 -8.69 2.71
CA GLU A 78 8.33 -9.80 2.99
C GLU A 78 9.33 -9.99 1.84
N PRO A 79 10.63 -9.70 2.05
CA PRO A 79 11.63 -9.83 1.00
C PRO A 79 11.78 -11.29 0.53
N GLU A 80 11.56 -12.28 1.40
CA GLU A 80 11.63 -13.71 1.03
C GLU A 80 10.57 -14.15 0.00
N LEU A 81 9.49 -13.38 -0.15
CA LEU A 81 8.43 -13.65 -1.14
C LEU A 81 8.73 -13.02 -2.51
N VAL A 82 9.72 -12.14 -2.57
CA VAL A 82 10.20 -11.51 -3.80
C VAL A 82 11.34 -12.37 -4.34
N ARG A 83 11.09 -13.11 -5.43
CA ARG A 83 12.06 -13.98 -6.12
C ARG A 83 12.31 -13.50 -7.53
#